data_AF-A0A535E728-F1
#
_entry.id   AF-A0A535E728-F1
#
_cell.length_a   1.000
_cell.length_b   1.000
_cell.length_c   1.000
_cell.angle_alpha   90.00
_cell.angle_beta   90.00
_cell.angle_gamma   90.00
#
_symmetry.space_group_name_H-M   'P 1'
#
loop_
_entity.id
_entity.type
_entity.pdbx_description
1 polymer ?
#
loop_
_entity_poly.entity_id
_entity_poly.type
_entity_poly.pdbx_seq_one_letter_code
_entity_poly.pdbx_strand_id
1 'polypeptide(L)'
;MDSLRSSSWGEALAEFLGTFVLIAFGDGVVAMAVAALNQSGRAANNHTIFLAAGDWLLITWGWAIAVTFGVYVAGGVTGAHINPAVTFAFAVRGEFPWRKLPMYWLAQVAGAFVGAALVFIVYYAAIGSYEFNNHITRGDLNSVVTFSIFATFPAPFFAGGWIGPLVDQ
;
A
#
# COMPACT_ATOMS: atom_id res chain seq x y z
N MET A 1 5.12 -26.85 -16.22
CA MET A 1 4.97 -25.49 -15.66
C MET A 1 3.57 -24.91 -15.86
N ASP A 2 2.77 -25.41 -16.81
CA ASP A 2 1.43 -24.87 -17.12
C ASP A 2 0.29 -25.28 -16.15
N SER A 3 0.45 -26.36 -15.37
CA SER A 3 -0.62 -26.83 -14.47
C SER A 3 -0.81 -25.97 -13.22
N LEU A 4 0.25 -25.32 -12.72
CA LEU A 4 0.14 -24.45 -11.54
C LEU A 4 -0.55 -23.13 -11.91
N ARG A 5 -0.22 -22.53 -13.06
CA ARG A 5 -0.80 -21.27 -13.54
C ARG A 5 -2.29 -21.34 -13.85
N SER A 6 -2.79 -22.52 -14.21
CA SER A 6 -4.21 -22.75 -14.53
C SER A 6 -5.06 -23.21 -13.34
N SER A 7 -4.46 -23.30 -12.14
CA SER A 7 -5.14 -23.76 -10.93
C SER A 7 -5.63 -22.59 -10.07
N SER A 8 -6.71 -22.79 -9.32
CA SER A 8 -7.21 -21.81 -8.34
C SER A 8 -6.14 -21.42 -7.30
N TRP A 9 -5.26 -22.35 -6.93
CA TRP A 9 -4.13 -22.09 -6.04
C TRP A 9 -3.07 -21.20 -6.68
N GLY A 10 -2.78 -21.40 -7.96
CA GLY A 10 -1.88 -20.51 -8.70
C GLY A 10 -2.45 -19.11 -8.87
N GLU A 11 -3.75 -18.99 -9.10
CA GLU A 11 -4.45 -17.70 -9.12
C GLU A 11 -4.36 -17.00 -7.76
N ALA A 12 -4.66 -17.71 -6.67
CA ALA A 12 -4.55 -17.16 -5.32
C ALA A 12 -3.11 -16.72 -4.98
N LEU A 13 -2.10 -17.52 -5.35
CA LEU A 13 -0.70 -17.16 -5.13
C LEU A 13 -0.28 -15.94 -5.96
N ALA A 14 -0.74 -15.83 -7.20
CA ALA A 14 -0.46 -14.68 -8.05
C ALA A 14 -1.08 -13.40 -7.48
N GLU A 15 -2.34 -13.44 -7.05
CA GLU A 15 -3.01 -12.29 -6.39
C GLU A 15 -2.35 -11.91 -5.07
N PHE A 16 -1.94 -12.90 -4.26
CA PHE A 16 -1.19 -12.67 -3.03
C PHE A 16 0.14 -11.97 -3.31
N LEU A 17 0.95 -12.51 -4.22
CA LEU A 17 2.28 -11.96 -4.53
C LEU A 17 2.19 -10.60 -5.22
N GLY A 18 1.24 -10.42 -6.14
CA GLY A 18 1.00 -9.15 -6.82
C GLY A 18 0.58 -8.06 -5.83
N THR A 19 -0.34 -8.36 -4.91
CA THR A 19 -0.78 -7.40 -3.88
C THR A 19 0.29 -7.16 -2.83
N PHE A 20 1.05 -8.19 -2.45
CA PHE A 20 2.24 -8.07 -1.59
C PHE A 20 3.25 -7.09 -2.16
N VAL A 21 3.61 -7.22 -3.45
CA VAL A 21 4.53 -6.29 -4.12
C VAL A 21 3.93 -4.89 -4.19
N LEU A 22 2.67 -4.77 -4.60
CA LEU A 22 1.98 -3.49 -4.66
C LEU A 22 2.06 -2.75 -3.32
N ILE A 23 1.75 -3.42 -2.20
CA ILE A 23 1.75 -2.79 -0.88
C ILE A 23 3.17 -2.58 -0.33
N ALA A 24 4.09 -3.53 -0.53
CA ALA A 24 5.46 -3.38 -0.06
C ALA A 24 6.16 -2.16 -0.66
N PHE A 25 5.91 -1.86 -1.94
CA PHE A 25 6.46 -0.67 -2.59
C PHE A 25 5.61 0.59 -2.34
N GLY A 26 4.27 0.47 -2.33
CA GLY A 26 3.35 1.58 -2.06
C GLY A 26 3.52 2.15 -0.65
N ASP A 27 3.34 1.33 0.39
CA ASP A 27 3.56 1.75 1.78
C ASP A 27 5.04 2.08 2.00
N GLY A 28 5.96 1.40 1.30
CA GLY A 28 7.39 1.68 1.37
C GLY A 28 7.77 3.10 0.95
N VAL A 29 7.14 3.65 -0.10
CA VAL A 29 7.38 5.04 -0.52
C VAL A 29 6.80 6.03 0.50
N VAL A 30 5.67 5.71 1.12
CA VAL A 30 5.08 6.55 2.17
C VAL A 30 5.92 6.50 3.44
N ALA A 31 6.39 5.32 3.86
CA ALA A 31 7.29 5.16 5.01
C ALA A 31 8.60 5.94 4.83
N MET A 32 9.10 5.97 3.58
CA MET A 32 10.27 6.75 3.23
C MET A 32 10.01 8.25 3.38
N ALA A 33 8.89 8.76 2.84
CA ALA A 33 8.52 10.17 2.93
C ALA A 33 8.21 10.63 4.36
N VAL A 34 7.48 9.81 5.14
CA VAL A 34 7.04 10.15 6.50
C VAL A 34 8.16 10.02 7.52
N ALA A 35 8.88 8.91 7.53
CA ALA A 35 9.84 8.60 8.60
C ALA A 35 11.28 8.56 8.09
N ALA A 36 11.59 7.73 7.10
CA ALA A 36 12.97 7.38 6.80
C ALA A 36 13.82 8.57 6.32
N LEU A 37 13.30 9.39 5.41
CA LEU A 37 14.03 10.53 4.89
C LEU A 37 14.32 11.55 5.99
N ASN A 38 13.29 11.89 6.78
CA ASN A 38 13.38 12.83 7.89
C ASN A 38 14.41 12.38 8.94
N GLN A 39 14.47 11.08 9.24
CA GLN A 39 15.37 10.53 10.25
C GLN A 39 16.77 10.18 9.70
N SER A 40 16.97 10.17 8.38
CA SER A 40 18.25 9.79 7.76
C SER A 40 19.35 10.87 7.81
N GLY A 41 19.02 12.09 8.22
CA GLY A 41 19.90 13.25 8.12
C GLY A 41 20.08 13.80 6.70
N ARG A 42 19.52 13.12 5.68
CA ARG A 42 19.61 13.52 4.26
C ARG A 42 18.70 14.67 3.88
N ALA A 43 17.86 15.15 4.79
CA ALA A 43 17.01 16.32 4.64
C ALA A 43 17.35 17.44 5.66
N ALA A 44 18.47 17.32 6.39
CA ALA A 44 18.74 18.16 7.56
C ALA A 44 19.23 19.59 7.26
N ASN A 45 19.66 19.89 6.02
CA ASN A 45 20.25 21.19 5.70
C ASN A 45 19.82 21.68 4.30
N ASN A 46 19.71 23.00 4.11
CA ASN A 46 19.33 23.68 2.85
C ASN A 46 20.18 23.35 1.60
N HIS A 47 21.25 22.55 1.75
CA HIS A 47 22.14 22.09 0.69
C HIS A 47 21.99 20.59 0.37
N THR A 48 21.04 19.89 0.98
CA THR A 48 20.81 18.47 0.69
C THR A 48 19.95 18.32 -0.56
N ILE A 49 20.43 17.53 -1.53
CA ILE A 49 19.76 17.18 -2.80
C ILE A 49 18.30 16.71 -2.63
N PHE A 50 17.90 16.27 -1.43
CA PHE A 50 16.62 15.63 -1.14
C PHE A 50 15.61 16.50 -0.36
N LEU A 51 15.80 17.82 -0.25
CA LEU A 51 14.85 18.71 0.45
C LEU A 51 13.40 18.63 -0.06
N ALA A 52 13.20 18.24 -1.32
CA ALA A 52 11.89 18.02 -1.93
C ALA A 52 11.47 16.54 -2.00
N ALA A 53 12.25 15.60 -1.45
CA ALA A 53 12.05 14.17 -1.72
C ALA A 53 10.94 13.50 -0.90
N GLY A 54 10.26 14.23 -0.02
CA GLY A 54 9.01 13.79 0.63
C GLY A 54 7.75 14.40 0.00
N ASP A 55 7.87 15.12 -1.12
CA ASP A 55 6.73 15.77 -1.79
C ASP A 55 5.76 14.74 -2.40
N TRP A 56 4.52 15.17 -2.62
CA TRP A 56 3.44 14.38 -3.20
C TRP A 56 3.85 13.68 -4.50
N LEU A 57 4.71 14.30 -5.31
CA LEU A 57 5.19 13.71 -6.56
C LEU A 57 5.91 12.37 -6.34
N LEU A 58 6.69 12.24 -5.27
CA LEU A 58 7.38 10.99 -4.92
C LEU A 58 6.35 9.90 -4.57
N ILE A 59 5.36 10.22 -3.74
CA ILE A 59 4.31 9.28 -3.35
C ILE A 59 3.51 8.85 -4.59
N THR A 60 3.09 9.79 -5.45
CA THR A 60 2.32 9.50 -6.65
C THR A 60 3.08 8.58 -7.61
N TRP A 61 4.34 8.88 -7.93
CA TRP A 61 5.14 8.02 -8.83
C TRP A 61 5.50 6.69 -8.18
N GLY A 62 5.81 6.68 -6.88
CA GLY A 62 6.11 5.45 -6.14
C GLY A 62 4.94 4.47 -6.16
N TRP A 63 3.72 4.94 -5.91
CA TRP A 63 2.51 4.12 -6.01
C TRP A 63 2.22 3.67 -7.44
N ALA A 64 2.38 4.55 -8.45
CA ALA A 64 2.18 4.16 -9.85
C ALA A 64 3.13 3.02 -10.29
N ILE A 65 4.39 3.09 -9.87
CA ILE A 65 5.39 2.04 -10.13
C ILE A 65 5.07 0.78 -9.32
N ALA A 66 4.65 0.92 -8.06
CA ALA A 66 4.25 -0.22 -7.21
C ALA A 66 3.11 -1.03 -7.84
N VAL A 67 2.07 -0.36 -8.34
CA VAL A 67 0.97 -1.00 -9.08
C VAL A 67 1.50 -1.70 -10.32
N THR A 68 2.35 -1.03 -11.09
CA THR A 68 2.96 -1.60 -12.31
C THR A 68 3.72 -2.89 -12.01
N PHE A 69 4.52 -2.93 -10.94
CA PHE A 69 5.22 -4.14 -10.52
C PHE A 69 4.26 -5.24 -10.05
N GLY A 70 3.22 -4.91 -9.28
CA GLY A 70 2.17 -5.85 -8.92
C GLY A 70 1.51 -6.48 -10.15
N VAL A 71 1.24 -5.67 -11.18
CA VAL A 71 0.70 -6.14 -12.47
C VAL A 71 1.69 -7.06 -13.19
N TYR A 72 2.98 -6.74 -13.24
CA TYR A 72 3.97 -7.64 -13.85
C TYR A 72 4.11 -8.97 -13.12
N VAL A 73 3.91 -9.00 -11.80
CA VAL A 73 3.97 -10.21 -10.99
C VAL A 73 2.76 -11.12 -11.23
N ALA A 74 1.55 -10.57 -11.21
CA ALA A 74 0.30 -11.35 -11.27
C ALA A 74 -0.29 -11.50 -12.68
N GLY A 75 0.05 -10.59 -13.60
CA GLY A 75 -0.67 -10.39 -14.87
C GLY A 75 -0.64 -11.60 -15.79
N GLY A 76 0.47 -12.34 -15.81
CA GLY A 76 0.61 -13.57 -16.61
C GLY A 76 -0.19 -14.77 -16.09
N VAL A 77 -0.90 -14.65 -14.97
CA VAL A 77 -1.68 -15.73 -14.34
C VAL A 77 -3.15 -15.33 -14.21
N THR A 78 -3.44 -14.18 -13.59
CA THR A 78 -4.81 -13.78 -13.23
C THR A 78 -5.32 -12.57 -14.00
N GLY A 79 -4.49 -11.96 -14.85
CA GLY A 79 -4.73 -10.61 -15.35
C GLY A 79 -4.47 -9.51 -14.32
N ALA A 80 -3.93 -9.87 -13.14
CA ALA A 80 -3.57 -8.98 -12.04
C ALA A 80 -4.75 -8.12 -11.56
N HIS A 81 -5.72 -8.74 -10.90
CA HIS A 81 -6.78 -7.96 -10.27
C HIS A 81 -6.20 -7.12 -9.12
N ILE A 82 -5.42 -7.76 -8.24
CA ILE A 82 -4.62 -7.20 -7.12
C ILE A 82 -5.36 -6.18 -6.24
N ASN A 83 -6.70 -6.21 -6.30
CA ASN A 83 -7.60 -5.25 -5.70
C ASN A 83 -9.01 -5.89 -5.61
N PRO A 84 -9.61 -5.97 -4.40
CA PRO A 84 -10.96 -6.52 -4.22
C PRO A 84 -12.04 -5.84 -5.04
N ALA A 85 -11.99 -4.52 -5.21
CA ALA A 85 -12.95 -3.74 -6.00
C ALA A 85 -12.82 -4.03 -7.49
N VAL A 86 -11.59 -4.22 -7.99
CA VAL A 86 -11.34 -4.61 -9.39
C VAL A 86 -11.90 -6.01 -9.65
N THR A 87 -11.60 -6.98 -8.78
CA THR A 87 -12.17 -8.34 -8.88
C THR A 87 -13.70 -8.30 -8.89
N PHE A 88 -14.29 -7.49 -8.01
CA PHE A 88 -15.75 -7.32 -7.95
C PHE A 88 -16.32 -6.71 -9.22
N ALA A 89 -15.68 -5.67 -9.78
CA ALA A 89 -16.10 -5.04 -11.03
C ALA A 89 -16.12 -6.04 -12.21
N PHE A 90 -15.09 -6.88 -12.33
CA PHE A 90 -15.08 -7.95 -13.34
C PHE A 90 -16.19 -8.97 -13.12
N ALA A 91 -16.51 -9.32 -11.88
CA ALA A 91 -17.62 -10.23 -11.57
C ALA A 91 -18.99 -9.64 -11.94
N VAL A 92 -19.21 -8.36 -11.63
CA VAL A 92 -20.43 -7.62 -12.01
C VAL A 92 -20.60 -7.53 -13.52
N ARG A 93 -19.49 -7.37 -14.27
CA ARG A 93 -19.50 -7.37 -15.73
C ARG A 93 -19.70 -8.75 -16.37
N GLY A 94 -19.74 -9.82 -15.58
CA GLY A 94 -19.82 -11.19 -16.08
C GLY A 94 -18.51 -11.71 -16.68
N GLU A 95 -17.41 -11.01 -16.44
CA GLU A 95 -16.06 -11.33 -16.95
C GLU A 95 -15.25 -12.17 -15.95
N PHE A 96 -15.75 -12.36 -14.72
CA PHE A 96 -15.11 -13.17 -13.69
C PHE A 96 -16.11 -14.02 -12.88
N PRO A 97 -15.82 -15.29 -12.57
CA PRO A 97 -16.74 -16.15 -11.83
C PRO A 97 -16.94 -15.69 -10.38
N TRP A 98 -18.18 -15.39 -9.99
CA TRP A 98 -18.56 -14.99 -8.62
C TRP A 98 -18.04 -15.93 -7.52
N ARG A 99 -18.00 -17.24 -7.79
CA ARG A 99 -17.54 -18.26 -6.83
C ARG A 99 -16.06 -18.11 -6.44
N LYS A 100 -15.25 -17.43 -7.27
CA LYS A 100 -13.82 -17.20 -7.01
C LYS A 100 -13.53 -15.92 -6.23
N LEU A 101 -14.51 -15.01 -6.09
CA LEU A 101 -14.35 -13.73 -5.38
C LEU A 101 -13.75 -13.90 -3.97
N PRO A 102 -14.27 -14.77 -3.09
CA PRO A 102 -13.76 -14.86 -1.72
C PRO A 102 -12.30 -15.28 -1.67
N MET A 103 -11.88 -16.18 -2.56
CA MET A 103 -10.49 -16.64 -2.64
C MET A 103 -9.55 -15.50 -3.08
N TYR A 104 -9.95 -14.72 -4.09
CA TYR A 104 -9.16 -13.56 -4.55
C TYR A 104 -9.05 -12.50 -3.46
N TRP A 105 -10.17 -12.15 -2.81
CA TRP A 105 -10.16 -11.17 -1.72
C TRP A 105 -9.29 -11.61 -0.55
N LEU A 106 -9.38 -12.87 -0.13
CA LEU A 106 -8.52 -13.40 0.94
C LEU A 106 -7.04 -13.37 0.54
N ALA A 107 -6.71 -13.76 -0.69
CA ALA A 107 -5.34 -13.71 -1.19
C ALA A 107 -4.79 -12.27 -1.25
N GLN A 108 -5.58 -11.32 -1.77
CA GLN A 108 -5.23 -9.91 -1.88
C GLN A 108 -5.03 -9.30 -0.49
N VAL A 109 -5.97 -9.48 0.43
CA VAL A 109 -5.87 -8.96 1.81
C VAL A 109 -4.70 -9.58 2.56
N ALA A 110 -4.46 -10.89 2.42
CA ALA A 110 -3.30 -11.52 3.01
C ALA A 110 -1.99 -11.00 2.42
N GLY A 111 -1.92 -10.79 1.10
CA GLY A 111 -0.77 -10.22 0.42
C GLY A 111 -0.49 -8.80 0.90
N ALA A 112 -1.53 -7.97 0.98
CA ALA A 112 -1.44 -6.62 1.50
C ALA A 112 -0.93 -6.59 2.95
N PHE A 113 -1.50 -7.42 3.82
CA PHE A 113 -1.10 -7.50 5.22
C PHE A 113 0.38 -7.89 5.37
N VAL A 114 0.85 -8.89 4.63
CA VAL A 114 2.26 -9.31 4.67
C VAL A 114 3.18 -8.23 4.07
N GLY A 115 2.73 -7.52 3.03
CA GLY A 115 3.47 -6.39 2.45
C GLY A 115 3.64 -5.25 3.44
N ALA A 116 2.56 -4.85 4.11
CA ALA A 116 2.59 -3.82 5.15
C ALA A 116 3.47 -4.25 6.34
N ALA A 117 3.38 -5.50 6.78
CA ALA A 117 4.23 -6.05 7.84
C ALA A 117 5.73 -6.00 7.47
N LEU A 118 6.07 -6.31 6.21
CA LEU A 118 7.45 -6.18 5.72
C LEU A 118 7.92 -4.72 5.80
N VAL A 119 7.10 -3.76 5.34
CA VAL A 119 7.43 -2.33 5.40
C VAL A 119 7.64 -1.88 6.83
N PHE A 120 6.75 -2.28 7.75
CA PHE A 120 6.91 -1.98 9.18
C PHE A 120 8.22 -2.53 9.74
N ILE A 121 8.61 -3.77 9.41
CA ILE A 121 9.87 -4.37 9.86
C ILE A 121 11.08 -3.60 9.29
N VAL A 122 11.07 -3.31 7.98
CA VAL A 122 12.17 -2.61 7.30
C VAL A 122 12.38 -1.20 7.86
N TYR A 123 11.29 -0.48 8.13
CA TYR A 123 11.32 0.89 8.62
C TYR A 123 11.13 1.02 10.14
N TYR A 124 11.17 -0.08 10.88
CA TYR A 124 10.87 -0.10 12.32
C TYR A 124 11.66 0.95 13.11
N ALA A 125 12.97 1.02 12.88
CA ALA A 125 13.85 1.97 13.56
C ALA A 125 13.58 3.42 13.14
N ALA A 126 13.31 3.67 11.86
CA ALA A 126 13.01 5.01 11.36
C ALA A 126 11.68 5.53 11.89
N ILE A 127 10.63 4.70 11.87
CA ILE A 127 9.32 5.02 12.44
C ILE A 127 9.46 5.30 13.94
N GLY A 128 10.14 4.43 14.69
CA GLY A 128 10.36 4.63 16.12
C GLY A 128 11.13 5.91 16.46
N SER A 129 12.17 6.24 15.67
CA SER A 129 12.92 7.49 15.82
C SER A 129 12.04 8.72 15.52
N TYR A 130 11.22 8.65 14.48
CA TYR A 130 10.28 9.72 14.14
C TYR A 130 9.23 9.91 15.24
N GLU A 131 8.66 8.82 15.76
CA GLU A 131 7.68 8.87 16.85
C GLU A 131 8.27 9.47 18.12
N PHE A 132 9.48 9.04 18.51
CA PHE A 132 10.19 9.56 19.66
C PHE A 132 10.44 11.08 19.54
N ASN A 133 10.97 11.53 18.40
CA ASN A 133 11.31 12.95 18.19
C ASN A 133 10.08 13.87 18.11
N ASN A 134 8.91 13.33 17.75
CA ASN A 134 7.66 14.08 17.63
C ASN A 134 6.69 13.83 18.79
N HIS A 135 7.11 13.13 19.85
CA HIS A 135 6.28 12.79 21.01
C HIS A 135 4.97 12.07 20.62
N ILE A 136 5.05 11.17 19.64
CA ILE A 136 3.90 10.39 19.15
C ILE A 136 3.77 9.12 19.99
N THR A 137 2.55 8.88 20.50
CA THR A 137 2.21 7.67 21.25
C THR A 137 1.25 6.83 20.40
N ARG A 138 1.66 5.61 20.04
CA ARG A 138 0.82 4.72 19.22
C ARG A 138 -0.52 4.43 19.91
N GLY A 139 -1.60 4.64 19.18
CA GLY A 139 -2.98 4.48 19.68
C GLY A 139 -3.66 5.80 20.04
N ASP A 140 -2.90 6.88 20.23
CA ASP A 140 -3.46 8.22 20.43
C ASP A 140 -3.76 8.91 19.09
N LEU A 141 -4.59 9.96 19.11
CA LEU A 141 -4.95 10.73 17.90
C LEU A 141 -3.75 11.32 17.16
N ASN A 142 -2.65 11.61 17.86
CA ASN A 142 -1.43 12.14 17.24
C ASN A 142 -0.64 11.05 16.46
N SER A 143 -0.99 9.77 16.59
CA SER A 143 -0.34 8.67 15.87
C SER A 143 -0.84 8.46 14.44
N VAL A 144 -1.86 9.22 14.01
CA VAL A 144 -2.39 9.14 12.63
C VAL A 144 -1.30 9.41 11.59
N VAL A 145 -0.30 10.25 11.89
CA VAL A 145 0.79 10.56 10.95
C VAL A 145 1.70 9.36 10.63
N THR A 146 1.98 8.49 11.59
CA THR A 146 2.76 7.26 11.33
C THR A 146 1.86 6.10 10.94
N PHE A 147 0.59 6.11 11.37
CA PHE A 147 -0.40 5.14 10.89
C PHE A 147 -0.75 5.37 9.41
N SER A 148 -0.72 6.61 8.92
CA SER A 148 -0.98 6.93 7.51
C SER A 148 0.05 6.37 6.53
N ILE A 149 1.13 5.76 7.03
CA ILE A 149 2.04 4.95 6.21
C ILE A 149 1.31 3.72 5.62
N PHE A 150 0.36 3.15 6.36
CA PHE A 150 -0.26 1.85 6.06
C PHE A 150 -1.75 1.93 5.71
N ALA A 151 -2.38 3.10 5.88
CA ALA A 151 -3.80 3.29 5.62
C ALA A 151 -4.09 4.74 5.24
N THR A 152 -5.19 4.96 4.53
CA THR A 152 -5.65 6.30 4.15
C THR A 152 -6.61 6.87 5.20
N PHE A 153 -6.50 8.18 5.45
CA PHE A 153 -7.34 8.90 6.41
C PHE A 153 -7.93 10.14 5.74
N PRO A 154 -9.17 10.52 6.08
CA PRO A 154 -9.82 11.71 5.52
C PRO A 154 -9.07 12.98 5.93
N ALA A 155 -9.04 13.95 5.02
CA ALA A 155 -8.51 15.27 5.32
C ALA A 155 -9.36 15.99 6.40
N PRO A 156 -8.74 16.84 7.26
CA PRO A 156 -9.45 17.50 8.36
C PRO A 156 -10.63 18.39 7.94
N PHE A 157 -10.61 18.94 6.72
CA PHE A 157 -11.67 19.81 6.21
C PHE A 157 -13.00 19.09 5.97
N PHE A 158 -13.04 17.75 6.02
CA PHE A 158 -14.28 16.98 5.99
C PHE A 158 -15.02 16.94 7.34
N ALA A 159 -14.45 17.52 8.40
CA ALA A 159 -15.11 17.73 9.70
C ALA A 159 -15.77 16.47 10.32
N GLY A 160 -15.21 15.28 10.05
CA GLY A 160 -15.74 14.01 10.55
C GLY A 160 -16.99 13.48 9.83
N GLY A 161 -17.43 14.13 8.74
CA GLY A 161 -18.50 13.62 7.89
C GLY A 161 -18.07 12.37 7.11
N TRP A 162 -19.02 11.48 6.81
CA TRP A 162 -18.71 10.20 6.15
C TRP A 162 -18.88 10.27 4.62
N ILE A 163 -19.76 11.15 4.14
CA ILE A 163 -20.07 11.25 2.70
C ILE A 163 -18.94 11.91 1.93
N GLY A 164 -18.39 13.01 2.44
CA GLY A 164 -17.30 13.74 1.77
C GLY A 164 -16.09 12.84 1.50
N PRO A 165 -15.51 12.21 2.54
CA PRO A 165 -14.42 11.25 2.37
C PRO A 165 -14.74 10.05 1.48
N LEU A 166 -15.97 9.55 1.50
CA LEU A 166 -16.36 8.41 0.66
C LEU A 166 -16.34 8.76 -0.84
N VAL A 167 -16.67 10.01 -1.18
CA VAL A 167 -16.67 10.50 -2.57
C VAL A 167 -15.27 10.92 -3.06
N ASP A 168 -14.36 11.23 -2.13
CA ASP A 168 -12.99 11.70 -2.41
C ASP A 168 -11.97 10.59 -2.68
N GLN A 169 -12.34 9.32 -2.46
CA GLN A 169 -11.47 8.13 -2.67
C GLN A 169 -11.33 7.77 -4.14
#